data_AF-A0A544Z3L2-F1
#
_entry.id   AF-A0A544Z3L2-F1
#
_cell.length_a   1.000
_cell.length_b   1.000
_cell.length_c   1.000
_cell.angle_alpha   90.00
_cell.angle_beta   90.00
_cell.angle_gamma   90.00
#
_symmetry.space_group_name_H-M   'P 1'
#
loop_
_entity.id
_entity.type
_entity.pdbx_description
1 polymer ?
#
loop_
_entity_poly.entity_id
_entity_poly.type
_entity_poly.pdbx_seq_one_letter_code
_entity_poly.pdbx_strand_id
1 'polypeptide(L)'
;MRRLIVSRPVRLALAVALVAGVAIGLVAVRRRRIAVQAAPRSVPPASRPAASPQEAGEPAARGPEPVLGRPTSEDLARYDRPEAGAPVARLLEGLARIRSPHGRKARRWTAALVALGLLVLTSQVLESAVFGTRRGAPSGLTAYAGDPAGPCLADGCPMAGNLVPSGGETVGEGYVEEHAEPCLADACGVARDVVPSTAPVGAEAVSQAPSPAPKCVVRRASATPVVRPISRRVTTAVNRQWRRIERWLKAHAPRTYASLNGPATRRLVASAEARMGTPIPDSLRASLLRHNGARGTAGFRFSPYYEIMGARGLVSSWPEACRMGGGIPFAYGSDAGDYLVTNSATGGVGSADWETPYFEDEWPSYYALLKATADGLAEGGPVGGWIPVVRGGVLDWK
;
A
#
# COMPACT_ATOMS: atom_id res chain seq x y z
N MET A 1 39.93 -6.96 28.26
CA MET A 1 40.23 -5.56 27.88
C MET A 1 39.19 -4.55 28.43
N ARG A 2 38.86 -4.60 29.73
CA ARG A 2 37.85 -3.72 30.37
C ARG A 2 38.43 -2.82 31.47
N ARG A 3 39.75 -2.57 31.47
CA ARG A 3 40.42 -1.73 32.50
C ARG A 3 41.40 -0.69 31.91
N LEU A 4 41.08 -0.08 30.78
CA LEU A 4 41.90 1.02 30.23
C LEU A 4 41.14 2.36 30.08
N ILE A 5 39.89 2.46 30.55
CA ILE A 5 39.10 3.70 30.46
C ILE A 5 38.67 4.18 31.86
N VAL A 6 39.62 4.30 32.78
CA VAL A 6 39.37 4.99 34.08
C VAL A 6 40.45 6.01 34.43
N SER A 7 41.50 6.17 33.62
CA SER A 7 42.51 7.19 33.89
C SER A 7 41.95 8.59 33.55
N ARG A 8 41.84 9.44 34.57
CA ARG A 8 41.54 10.87 34.45
C ARG A 8 42.33 11.60 33.33
N PRO A 9 43.62 11.32 33.07
CA PRO A 9 44.33 11.97 31.96
C PRO A 9 43.75 11.64 30.57
N VAL A 10 43.22 10.43 30.37
CA VAL A 10 42.63 10.03 29.08
C VAL A 10 41.30 10.75 28.83
N ARG A 11 40.51 11.00 29.89
CA ARG A 11 39.27 11.79 29.78
C ARG A 11 39.54 13.26 29.45
N LEU A 12 40.60 13.85 30.05
CA LEU A 12 41.03 15.21 29.74
C LEU A 12 41.55 15.34 28.31
N ALA A 13 42.37 14.39 27.84
CA ALA A 13 42.86 14.39 26.47
C ALA A 13 41.71 14.29 25.43
N LEU A 14 40.70 13.46 25.70
CA LEU A 14 39.50 13.35 24.86
C LEU A 14 38.66 14.64 24.87
N ALA A 15 38.50 15.28 26.02
CA ALA A 15 37.76 16.54 26.12
C ALA A 15 38.45 17.67 25.33
N VAL A 16 39.78 17.79 25.45
CA VAL A 16 40.56 18.80 24.71
C VAL A 16 40.48 18.56 23.20
N ALA A 17 40.54 17.30 22.75
CA ALA A 17 40.40 16.96 21.33
C ALA A 17 39.00 17.32 20.78
N LEU A 18 37.95 17.14 21.58
CA LEU A 18 36.57 17.49 21.21
C LEU A 18 36.40 19.02 21.05
N VAL A 19 36.93 19.80 22.00
CA VAL A 19 36.86 21.27 21.95
C VAL A 19 37.66 21.82 20.76
N ALA A 20 38.84 21.28 20.49
CA ALA A 20 39.64 21.67 19.32
C ALA A 20 38.91 21.35 18.00
N GLY A 21 38.23 20.20 17.92
CA GLY A 21 37.44 19.82 16.74
C GLY A 21 36.27 20.77 16.47
N VAL A 22 35.55 21.20 17.52
CA VAL A 22 34.43 22.14 17.40
C VAL A 22 34.91 23.53 16.96
N ALA A 23 36.04 24.01 17.51
CA ALA A 23 36.61 25.30 17.13
C ALA A 23 37.02 25.34 15.65
N ILE A 24 37.66 24.29 15.15
CA ILE A 24 38.06 24.17 13.74
C ILE A 24 36.83 24.13 12.82
N GLY A 25 35.77 23.41 13.23
CA GLY A 25 34.51 23.36 12.50
C GLY A 25 33.84 24.73 12.36
N LEU A 26 33.80 25.52 13.45
CA LEU A 26 33.20 26.86 13.45
C LEU A 26 33.98 27.85 12.58
N VAL A 27 35.32 27.79 12.56
CA VAL A 27 36.15 28.63 11.68
C VAL A 27 35.93 28.29 10.21
N ALA A 28 35.79 27.01 9.86
CA ALA A 28 35.52 26.57 8.50
C ALA A 28 34.13 27.01 7.99
N VAL A 29 33.11 26.97 8.87
CA VAL A 29 31.75 27.43 8.55
C VAL A 29 31.71 28.95 8.35
N ARG A 30 32.44 29.72 9.17
CA ARG A 30 32.50 31.19 9.05
C ARG A 30 33.19 31.65 7.76
N ARG A 31 34.27 30.98 7.35
CA ARG A 31 34.95 31.27 6.06
C ARG A 31 34.07 30.98 4.85
N ARG A 32 33.22 29.94 4.90
CA ARG A 32 32.28 29.64 3.80
C ARG A 32 31.18 30.68 3.65
N ARG A 33 30.70 31.30 4.73
CA ARG A 33 29.66 32.35 4.65
C ARG A 33 30.16 33.62 3.98
N ILE A 34 31.43 33.98 4.18
CA ILE A 34 32.03 35.18 3.57
C ILE A 34 32.20 35.02 2.06
N ALA A 35 32.51 33.80 1.58
CA ALA A 35 32.68 33.54 0.14
C ALA A 35 31.37 33.59 -0.67
N VAL A 36 30.21 33.40 -0.03
CA VAL A 36 28.90 33.40 -0.71
C VAL A 36 28.34 34.82 -0.92
N GLN A 37 28.87 35.83 -0.22
CA GLN A 37 28.40 37.22 -0.36
C GLN A 37 29.13 38.05 -1.43
N ALA A 38 30.11 37.49 -2.14
CA ALA A 38 30.96 38.23 -3.09
C ALA A 38 30.75 37.88 -4.58
N ALA A 39 29.64 37.26 -4.96
CA ALA A 39 29.36 36.97 -6.38
C ALA A 39 28.42 38.04 -7.00
N PRO A 40 28.82 38.71 -8.10
CA PRO A 40 27.98 39.72 -8.77
C PRO A 40 26.80 39.09 -9.51
N ARG A 41 25.65 39.79 -9.52
CA ARG A 41 24.40 39.39 -10.18
C ARG A 41 24.53 39.46 -11.71
N SER A 42 24.25 38.36 -12.39
CA SER A 42 24.10 38.31 -13.85
C SER A 42 22.66 38.62 -14.29
N VAL A 43 22.54 39.48 -15.30
CA VAL A 43 21.32 39.93 -15.99
C VAL A 43 20.68 38.78 -16.79
N PRO A 44 19.33 38.65 -16.86
CA PRO A 44 18.69 37.61 -17.67
C PRO A 44 18.58 38.03 -19.15
N PRO A 45 18.74 37.12 -20.12
CA PRO A 45 18.47 37.41 -21.53
C PRO A 45 16.98 37.31 -21.88
N ALA A 46 16.61 38.12 -22.87
CA ALA A 46 15.26 38.37 -23.36
C ALA A 46 14.59 37.17 -24.07
N SER A 47 13.26 37.20 -24.02
CA SER A 47 12.28 36.26 -24.57
C SER A 47 12.41 36.08 -26.09
N ARG A 48 12.32 34.82 -26.57
CA ARG A 48 12.09 34.50 -27.99
C ARG A 48 10.60 34.25 -28.26
N PRO A 49 10.07 34.65 -29.43
CA PRO A 49 8.68 34.45 -29.79
C PRO A 49 8.36 33.00 -30.20
N ALA A 50 7.09 32.63 -30.01
CA ALA A 50 6.52 31.33 -30.29
C ALA A 50 6.50 30.99 -31.79
N ALA A 51 6.84 29.76 -32.13
CA ALA A 51 6.66 29.18 -33.47
C ALA A 51 5.38 28.32 -33.49
N SER A 52 4.60 28.47 -34.55
CA SER A 52 3.37 27.72 -34.86
C SER A 52 3.65 26.24 -35.17
N PRO A 53 2.65 25.34 -35.04
CA PRO A 53 2.85 23.91 -35.09
C PRO A 53 2.87 23.39 -36.53
N GLN A 54 3.95 22.71 -36.91
CA GLN A 54 4.01 21.85 -38.09
C GLN A 54 3.64 20.41 -37.70
N GLU A 55 2.72 19.84 -38.47
CA GLU A 55 2.38 18.42 -38.50
C GLU A 55 3.62 17.54 -38.63
N ALA A 56 3.76 16.56 -37.73
CA ALA A 56 4.71 15.48 -37.87
C ALA A 56 4.12 14.18 -37.32
N GLY A 57 3.85 13.27 -38.25
CA GLY A 57 4.02 11.82 -38.18
C GLY A 57 3.77 11.11 -36.84
N GLU A 58 2.75 10.27 -36.86
CA GLU A 58 2.40 9.24 -35.89
C GLU A 58 3.59 8.32 -35.52
N PRO A 59 4.02 8.27 -34.24
CA PRO A 59 4.98 7.27 -33.80
C PRO A 59 4.28 6.04 -33.21
N ALA A 60 4.83 4.89 -33.58
CA ALA A 60 4.41 3.54 -33.25
C ALA A 60 4.04 3.29 -31.77
N ALA A 61 3.10 2.35 -31.62
CA ALA A 61 2.47 1.86 -30.40
C ALA A 61 3.42 1.77 -29.19
N ARG A 62 3.19 2.68 -28.23
CA ARG A 62 3.73 2.63 -26.88
C ARG A 62 2.89 1.63 -26.08
N GLY A 63 3.52 0.65 -25.44
CA GLY A 63 2.85 -0.32 -24.55
C GLY A 63 2.05 0.37 -23.43
N PRO A 64 1.18 -0.37 -22.69
CA PRO A 64 0.22 0.24 -21.78
C PRO A 64 0.89 1.19 -20.79
N GLU A 65 0.56 2.48 -20.90
CA GLU A 65 1.12 3.53 -20.04
C GLU A 65 0.67 3.33 -18.59
N PRO A 66 1.50 3.67 -17.58
CA PRO A 66 1.09 3.61 -16.18
C PRO A 66 -0.11 4.54 -15.93
N VAL A 67 -1.21 3.95 -15.46
CA VAL A 67 -2.49 4.59 -15.11
C VAL A 67 -2.31 5.57 -13.94
N LEU A 68 -1.71 6.73 -14.21
CA LEU A 68 -1.71 7.88 -13.30
C LEU A 68 -2.88 8.84 -13.59
N GLY A 69 -3.82 8.46 -14.46
CA GLY A 69 -4.81 9.38 -15.03
C GLY A 69 -4.14 10.38 -15.97
N ARG A 70 -4.90 10.90 -16.94
CA ARG A 70 -4.41 12.03 -17.75
C ARG A 70 -4.30 13.25 -16.83
N PRO A 71 -3.15 13.94 -16.77
CA PRO A 71 -3.03 15.17 -15.99
C PRO A 71 -4.08 16.18 -16.44
N THR A 72 -4.77 16.82 -15.48
CA THR A 72 -5.69 17.91 -15.80
C THR A 72 -4.90 19.12 -16.31
N SER A 73 -5.56 20.05 -17.01
CA SER A 73 -4.94 21.31 -17.43
C SER A 73 -4.39 22.11 -16.24
N GLU A 74 -5.01 21.98 -15.07
CA GLU A 74 -4.55 22.58 -13.83
C GLU A 74 -3.28 21.91 -13.27
N ASP A 75 -3.14 20.58 -13.44
CA ASP A 75 -1.92 19.87 -13.11
C ASP A 75 -0.76 20.31 -14.02
N LEU A 76 -1.01 20.48 -15.32
CA LEU A 76 -0.02 20.97 -16.28
C LEU A 76 0.39 22.42 -15.98
N ALA A 77 -0.58 23.31 -15.71
CA ALA A 77 -0.31 24.70 -15.34
C ALA A 77 0.49 24.82 -14.02
N ARG A 78 0.41 23.82 -13.14
CA ARG A 78 1.20 23.76 -11.90
C ARG A 78 2.66 23.34 -12.14
N TYR A 79 2.96 22.65 -13.24
CA TYR A 79 4.33 22.28 -13.64
C TYR A 79 5.04 23.38 -14.44
N ASP A 80 4.30 24.26 -15.12
CA ASP A 80 4.86 25.38 -15.89
C ASP A 80 5.22 26.61 -15.05
N ARG A 81 5.03 26.58 -13.72
CA ARG A 81 5.52 27.65 -12.83
C ARG A 81 7.03 27.48 -12.58
N PRO A 82 7.88 28.47 -12.91
CA PRO A 82 9.32 28.40 -12.69
C PRO A 82 9.76 28.48 -11.20
N GLU A 83 8.83 28.42 -10.25
CA GLU A 83 9.11 28.73 -8.84
C GLU A 83 9.37 27.49 -7.95
N ALA A 84 9.47 26.27 -8.49
CA ALA A 84 9.68 25.07 -7.68
C ALA A 84 10.76 24.10 -8.21
N GLY A 85 11.75 24.61 -8.94
CA GLY A 85 12.83 23.78 -9.49
C GLY A 85 14.18 24.48 -9.60
N ALA A 86 14.91 24.67 -8.49
CA ALA A 86 16.37 24.49 -8.43
C ALA A 86 16.95 24.84 -7.04
N PRO A 87 17.37 23.82 -6.25
CA PRO A 87 18.58 24.00 -5.46
C PRO A 87 19.68 23.00 -5.81
N VAL A 88 19.44 22.02 -6.69
CA VAL A 88 20.45 20.99 -7.00
C VAL A 88 21.40 21.42 -8.12
N ALA A 89 20.94 22.14 -9.15
CA ALA A 89 21.81 22.64 -10.22
C ALA A 89 22.84 23.67 -9.69
N ARG A 90 22.43 24.59 -8.81
CA ARG A 90 23.33 25.53 -8.14
C ARG A 90 24.27 24.89 -7.11
N LEU A 91 23.93 23.71 -6.57
CA LEU A 91 24.82 22.97 -5.67
C LEU A 91 25.91 22.18 -6.43
N LEU A 92 25.66 21.81 -7.69
CA LEU A 92 26.61 21.07 -8.51
C LEU A 92 27.58 21.96 -9.28
N GLU A 93 27.23 23.23 -9.56
CA GLU A 93 28.17 24.22 -10.12
C GLU A 93 29.23 24.69 -9.11
N GLY A 94 28.96 24.57 -7.81
CA GLY A 94 29.89 24.98 -6.73
C GLY A 94 30.82 23.87 -6.23
N LEU A 95 30.66 22.62 -6.67
CA LEU A 95 31.55 21.53 -6.30
C LEU A 95 32.77 21.54 -7.23
N ALA A 96 33.88 22.08 -6.73
CA ALA A 96 35.19 21.87 -7.32
C ALA A 96 35.38 20.38 -7.61
N ARG A 97 35.58 20.03 -8.88
CA ARG A 97 35.91 18.67 -9.33
C ARG A 97 37.01 18.12 -8.42
N ILE A 98 36.66 17.12 -7.61
CA ILE A 98 37.61 16.48 -6.70
C ILE A 98 38.58 15.69 -7.58
N ARG A 99 39.73 16.30 -7.86
CA ARG A 99 40.87 15.64 -8.47
C ARG A 99 41.35 14.58 -7.48
N SER A 100 41.37 13.33 -7.91
CA SER A 100 41.82 12.18 -7.11
C SER A 100 43.18 12.48 -6.46
N PRO A 101 43.31 12.40 -5.12
CA PRO A 101 44.56 12.74 -4.46
C PRO A 101 45.58 11.64 -4.74
N HIS A 102 46.65 11.99 -5.47
CA HIS A 102 47.79 11.10 -5.68
C HIS A 102 48.80 11.25 -4.51
N GLY A 103 49.44 10.15 -4.09
CA GLY A 103 50.51 10.14 -3.10
C GLY A 103 50.09 9.91 -1.64
N ARG A 104 50.93 10.30 -0.67
CA ARG A 104 50.80 9.99 0.78
C ARG A 104 49.44 10.37 1.41
N LYS A 105 48.68 11.28 0.77
CA LYS A 105 47.32 11.66 1.19
C LYS A 105 46.28 10.56 0.87
N ALA A 106 46.45 9.78 -0.20
CA ALA A 106 45.58 8.65 -0.52
C ALA A 106 45.59 7.57 0.58
N ARG A 107 46.78 7.28 1.13
CA ARG A 107 46.93 6.29 2.22
C ARG A 107 46.20 6.70 3.50
N ARG A 108 46.07 8.00 3.77
CA ARG A 108 45.29 8.51 4.91
C ARG A 108 43.78 8.37 4.70
N TRP A 109 43.32 8.58 3.47
CA TRP A 109 41.91 8.38 3.11
C TRP A 109 41.51 6.90 3.09
N THR A 110 42.36 6.01 2.58
CA THR A 110 42.11 4.57 2.64
C THR A 110 42.10 4.07 4.09
N ALA A 111 43.03 4.55 4.93
CA ALA A 111 43.02 4.20 6.35
C ALA A 111 41.75 4.69 7.07
N ALA A 112 41.27 5.90 6.75
CA ALA A 112 40.03 6.42 7.31
C ALA A 112 38.80 5.61 6.87
N LEU A 113 38.73 5.20 5.60
CA LEU A 113 37.64 4.37 5.08
C LEU A 113 37.66 2.95 5.65
N VAL A 114 38.85 2.35 5.82
CA VAL A 114 39.01 1.04 6.46
C VAL A 114 38.63 1.10 7.94
N ALA A 115 39.03 2.16 8.65
CA ALA A 115 38.63 2.35 10.05
C ALA A 115 37.10 2.51 10.18
N LEU A 116 36.46 3.25 9.28
CA LEU A 116 35.00 3.39 9.25
C LEU A 116 34.31 2.05 8.98
N GLY A 117 34.82 1.26 8.03
CA GLY A 117 34.31 -0.08 7.73
C GLY A 117 34.43 -1.05 8.91
N LEU A 118 35.56 -1.04 9.62
CA LEU A 118 35.77 -1.83 10.83
C LEU A 118 34.79 -1.42 11.95
N LEU A 119 34.53 -0.13 12.10
CA LEU A 119 33.58 0.38 13.10
C LEU A 119 32.15 -0.13 12.84
N VAL A 120 31.71 -0.13 11.58
CA VAL A 120 30.40 -0.68 11.19
C VAL A 120 30.33 -2.19 11.42
N LEU A 121 31.37 -2.94 11.06
CA LEU A 121 31.45 -4.40 11.28
C LEU A 121 31.40 -4.77 12.77
N THR A 122 32.15 -4.05 13.61
CA THR A 122 32.13 -4.30 15.06
C THR A 122 30.78 -4.00 15.69
N SER A 123 30.05 -2.98 15.21
CA SER A 123 28.68 -2.70 15.65
C SER A 123 27.71 -3.85 15.33
N GLN A 124 27.81 -4.43 14.12
CA GLN A 124 26.96 -5.54 13.69
C GLN A 124 27.21 -6.83 14.49
N VAL A 125 28.47 -7.13 14.82
CA VAL A 125 28.82 -8.29 15.68
C VAL A 125 28.27 -8.10 17.10
N LEU A 126 28.32 -6.87 17.63
CA LEU A 126 27.78 -6.56 18.96
C LEU A 126 26.27 -6.74 19.04
N GLU A 127 25.52 -6.27 18.03
CA GLU A 127 24.06 -6.46 17.95
C GLU A 127 23.70 -7.95 17.86
N SER A 128 24.47 -8.73 17.09
CA SER A 128 24.26 -10.17 16.94
C SER A 128 24.48 -10.92 18.26
N ALA A 129 25.46 -10.49 19.07
CA ALA A 129 25.79 -11.11 20.35
C ALA A 129 24.82 -10.75 21.48
N VAL A 130 24.24 -9.55 21.45
CA VAL A 130 23.32 -9.06 22.49
C VAL A 130 21.88 -9.51 22.24
N PHE A 131 21.47 -9.62 20.97
CA PHE A 131 20.08 -9.92 20.60
C PHE A 131 19.89 -11.29 19.94
N GLY A 132 20.90 -12.16 19.99
CA GLY A 132 20.77 -13.56 19.59
C GLY A 132 19.76 -14.29 20.46
N THR A 133 18.58 -14.57 19.90
CA THR A 133 17.54 -15.36 20.56
C THR A 133 18.07 -16.75 20.88
N ARG A 134 18.10 -17.05 22.18
CA ARG A 134 18.43 -18.37 22.73
C ARG A 134 17.42 -19.39 22.18
N ARG A 135 17.85 -20.26 21.26
CA ARG A 135 17.05 -21.43 20.85
C ARG A 135 17.03 -22.42 22.00
N GLY A 136 15.84 -22.68 22.55
CA GLY A 136 15.61 -23.80 23.46
C GLY A 136 14.67 -23.46 24.60
N ALA A 137 13.37 -23.49 24.33
CA ALA A 137 12.34 -23.89 25.30
C ALA A 137 11.06 -24.29 24.54
N PRO A 138 10.60 -25.55 24.66
CA PRO A 138 9.36 -26.03 24.05
C PRO A 138 8.22 -26.01 25.08
N SER A 139 7.06 -25.48 24.70
CA SER A 139 5.75 -25.65 25.35
C SER A 139 4.70 -25.09 24.38
N GLY A 140 3.58 -25.70 24.05
CA GLY A 140 2.93 -26.94 24.48
C GLY A 140 1.62 -27.03 23.71
N LEU A 141 1.25 -28.25 23.33
CA LEU A 141 0.01 -28.64 22.65
C LEU A 141 -1.25 -28.24 23.44
N THR A 142 -2.33 -27.92 22.72
CA THR A 142 -3.63 -28.63 22.73
C THR A 142 -4.37 -28.24 21.43
N ALA A 143 -4.51 -29.11 20.43
CA ALA A 143 -5.51 -30.19 20.32
C ALA A 143 -6.95 -29.66 20.20
N TYR A 144 -7.42 -29.50 18.96
CA TYR A 144 -8.77 -29.90 18.59
C TYR A 144 -8.72 -30.51 17.19
N ALA A 145 -8.92 -31.81 17.16
CA ALA A 145 -9.12 -32.62 15.96
C ALA A 145 -10.58 -32.51 15.54
N GLY A 146 -10.82 -32.58 14.23
CA GLY A 146 -12.17 -32.60 13.67
C GLY A 146 -12.15 -32.38 12.18
N ASP A 147 -11.64 -33.36 11.44
CA ASP A 147 -11.94 -33.58 10.04
C ASP A 147 -12.60 -34.95 9.96
N PRO A 148 -13.72 -35.09 9.23
CA PRO A 148 -13.72 -36.16 8.24
C PRO A 148 -14.28 -35.68 6.89
N ALA A 149 -13.60 -36.14 5.84
CA ALA A 149 -13.95 -35.95 4.45
C ALA A 149 -15.19 -36.76 4.01
N GLY A 150 -16.10 -36.06 3.31
CA GLY A 150 -16.80 -36.47 2.07
C GLY A 150 -18.08 -37.32 2.17
N PRO A 151 -18.84 -37.49 1.05
CA PRO A 151 -18.81 -36.79 -0.25
C PRO A 151 -20.18 -36.18 -0.64
N CYS A 152 -20.19 -35.44 -1.76
CA CYS A 152 -21.38 -34.88 -2.40
C CYS A 152 -22.36 -35.97 -2.88
N LEU A 153 -23.66 -35.70 -2.76
CA LEU A 153 -24.71 -36.29 -3.61
C LEU A 153 -25.79 -35.25 -3.86
N ALA A 154 -26.24 -35.26 -5.11
CA ALA A 154 -27.25 -34.39 -5.69
C ALA A 154 -28.67 -34.79 -5.25
N ASP A 155 -29.58 -33.86 -5.53
CA ASP A 155 -31.03 -34.01 -5.63
C ASP A 155 -31.84 -34.02 -4.32
N GLY A 156 -32.89 -33.21 -4.36
CA GLY A 156 -33.69 -32.81 -3.22
C GLY A 156 -34.76 -33.81 -2.84
N CYS A 157 -35.14 -33.78 -1.56
CA CYS A 157 -36.50 -33.77 -1.01
C CYS A 157 -36.43 -34.00 0.51
N PRO A 158 -37.10 -33.19 1.35
CA PRO A 158 -37.24 -33.50 2.76
C PRO A 158 -38.36 -34.53 2.99
N MET A 159 -38.04 -35.60 3.70
CA MET A 159 -39.01 -36.54 4.26
C MET A 159 -39.67 -35.93 5.50
N ALA A 160 -41.00 -35.83 5.47
CA ALA A 160 -41.83 -35.58 6.63
C ALA A 160 -42.09 -36.89 7.41
N GLY A 161 -42.21 -36.78 8.73
CA GLY A 161 -42.86 -37.79 9.56
C GLY A 161 -42.14 -38.08 10.88
N ASN A 162 -42.59 -37.47 11.98
CA ASN A 162 -43.25 -38.20 13.06
C ASN A 162 -43.72 -37.24 14.18
N LEU A 163 -45.04 -37.28 14.40
CA LEU A 163 -45.75 -36.76 15.57
C LEU A 163 -45.53 -37.68 16.78
N VAL A 164 -45.30 -37.10 17.96
CA VAL A 164 -45.81 -37.63 19.24
C VAL A 164 -46.22 -36.44 20.14
N PRO A 165 -47.41 -36.47 20.80
CA PRO A 165 -48.01 -35.33 21.49
C PRO A 165 -47.90 -35.38 23.04
N SER A 166 -47.89 -34.21 23.67
CA SER A 166 -48.21 -33.96 25.10
C SER A 166 -48.12 -32.45 25.34
N GLY A 167 -49.03 -31.69 25.93
CA GLY A 167 -50.26 -31.94 26.66
C GLY A 167 -50.44 -30.80 27.69
N GLY A 168 -51.50 -29.97 27.54
CA GLY A 168 -52.03 -28.99 28.50
C GLY A 168 -51.25 -27.65 28.63
N GLU A 169 -51.84 -26.46 28.81
CA GLU A 169 -53.23 -26.02 29.00
C GLU A 169 -53.27 -24.47 28.85
N THR A 170 -54.27 -23.97 28.10
CA THR A 170 -54.95 -22.63 28.00
C THR A 170 -54.27 -21.33 28.52
N VAL A 171 -54.40 -20.12 27.92
CA VAL A 171 -55.56 -19.32 27.48
C VAL A 171 -55.06 -18.18 26.56
N GLY A 172 -55.78 -17.80 25.50
CA GLY A 172 -55.57 -16.52 24.81
C GLY A 172 -56.10 -16.46 23.38
N GLU A 173 -57.20 -15.75 23.20
CA GLU A 173 -58.04 -15.67 22.00
C GLU A 173 -57.39 -15.04 20.75
N GLY A 174 -57.79 -15.57 19.60
CA GLY A 174 -58.11 -14.77 18.41
C GLY A 174 -57.00 -14.58 17.38
N TYR A 175 -56.99 -15.41 16.32
CA TYR A 175 -56.71 -14.94 14.95
C TYR A 175 -57.35 -15.90 13.93
N VAL A 176 -57.90 -15.30 12.87
CA VAL A 176 -58.66 -15.90 11.79
C VAL A 176 -57.73 -16.70 10.86
N GLU A 177 -58.14 -17.92 10.57
CA GLU A 177 -57.54 -18.86 9.62
C GLU A 177 -58.43 -18.89 8.37
N GLU A 178 -57.89 -18.62 7.17
CA GLU A 178 -58.28 -19.34 5.95
C GLU A 178 -57.37 -19.07 4.74
N HIS A 179 -57.05 -20.18 4.05
CA HIS A 179 -56.55 -20.34 2.68
C HIS A 179 -55.05 -20.24 2.40
N ALA A 180 -54.34 -21.31 2.79
CA ALA A 180 -53.22 -21.83 2.03
C ALA A 180 -53.73 -22.94 1.09
N GLU A 181 -53.73 -22.69 -0.22
CA GLU A 181 -53.95 -23.69 -1.27
C GLU A 181 -52.60 -24.13 -1.89
N PRO A 182 -52.51 -25.35 -2.42
CA PRO A 182 -51.27 -26.12 -2.49
C PRO A 182 -50.48 -25.93 -3.80
N CYS A 183 -49.17 -26.16 -3.73
CA CYS A 183 -48.32 -26.29 -4.90
C CYS A 183 -48.70 -27.54 -5.71
N LEU A 184 -49.40 -27.34 -6.82
CA LEU A 184 -49.61 -28.33 -7.88
C LEU A 184 -48.32 -28.52 -8.68
N ALA A 185 -47.65 -29.65 -8.44
CA ALA A 185 -46.67 -30.20 -9.35
C ALA A 185 -47.42 -30.98 -10.45
N ASP A 186 -47.69 -30.33 -11.57
CA ASP A 186 -48.13 -31.00 -12.80
C ASP A 186 -47.77 -30.13 -14.01
N ALA A 187 -46.77 -30.56 -14.78
CA ALA A 187 -46.57 -30.35 -16.23
C ALA A 187 -45.09 -30.49 -16.61
N CYS A 188 -44.65 -31.74 -16.73
CA CYS A 188 -43.58 -32.07 -17.67
C CYS A 188 -44.09 -31.90 -19.11
N GLY A 189 -43.37 -31.12 -19.90
CA GLY A 189 -43.24 -31.31 -21.36
C GLY A 189 -44.27 -30.59 -22.23
N VAL A 190 -43.83 -29.51 -22.90
CA VAL A 190 -44.13 -29.28 -24.32
C VAL A 190 -42.92 -28.59 -24.95
N ALA A 191 -42.25 -29.31 -25.87
CA ALA A 191 -41.27 -28.78 -26.78
C ALA A 191 -41.90 -27.69 -27.66
N ARG A 192 -41.22 -26.55 -27.81
CA ARG A 192 -41.56 -25.57 -28.85
C ARG A 192 -40.48 -25.58 -29.92
N ASP A 193 -40.92 -25.91 -31.12
CA ASP A 193 -40.18 -25.86 -32.37
C ASP A 193 -39.53 -24.49 -32.57
N VAL A 194 -38.20 -24.46 -32.66
CA VAL A 194 -37.45 -23.32 -33.18
C VAL A 194 -37.06 -23.63 -34.62
N VAL A 195 -37.71 -22.91 -35.53
CA VAL A 195 -37.45 -22.89 -36.98
C VAL A 195 -36.00 -22.46 -37.24
N PRO A 196 -35.24 -23.17 -38.10
CA PRO A 196 -33.85 -22.83 -38.37
C PRO A 196 -33.77 -21.63 -39.34
N SER A 197 -33.17 -20.53 -38.88
CA SER A 197 -32.80 -19.42 -39.75
C SER A 197 -31.39 -19.64 -40.29
N THR A 198 -31.30 -19.82 -41.60
CA THR A 198 -30.07 -19.91 -42.38
C THR A 198 -29.49 -18.52 -42.65
N ALA A 199 -28.35 -18.20 -42.03
CA ALA A 199 -27.50 -17.08 -42.43
C ALA A 199 -26.02 -17.51 -42.39
N PRO A 200 -25.18 -16.96 -43.29
CA PRO A 200 -23.98 -17.65 -43.76
C PRO A 200 -22.78 -17.55 -42.82
N VAL A 201 -22.02 -18.65 -42.83
CA VAL A 201 -20.71 -18.88 -42.24
C VAL A 201 -19.73 -17.78 -42.63
N GLY A 202 -19.13 -17.11 -41.64
CA GLY A 202 -18.10 -16.10 -41.88
C GLY A 202 -17.52 -15.53 -40.59
N ALA A 203 -16.47 -16.20 -40.10
CA ALA A 203 -15.44 -15.80 -39.14
C ALA A 203 -15.36 -16.78 -37.96
N GLU A 204 -14.37 -17.67 -38.02
CA GLU A 204 -13.85 -18.36 -36.82
C GLU A 204 -13.39 -17.30 -35.83
N ALA A 205 -14.30 -16.93 -34.91
CA ALA A 205 -13.91 -16.35 -33.65
C ALA A 205 -13.04 -17.40 -32.95
N VAL A 206 -11.73 -17.13 -32.91
CA VAL A 206 -10.80 -17.86 -32.05
C VAL A 206 -11.31 -17.67 -30.63
N SER A 207 -12.07 -18.65 -30.17
CA SER A 207 -12.60 -18.73 -28.82
C SER A 207 -11.40 -18.84 -27.88
N GLN A 208 -10.94 -17.70 -27.36
CA GLN A 208 -9.99 -17.69 -26.26
C GLN A 208 -10.64 -18.44 -25.11
N ALA A 209 -10.12 -19.63 -24.82
CA ALA A 209 -10.55 -20.40 -23.66
C ALA A 209 -10.57 -19.49 -22.43
N PRO A 210 -11.65 -19.47 -21.63
CA PRO A 210 -11.72 -18.63 -20.45
C PRO A 210 -10.50 -18.94 -19.57
N SER A 211 -9.72 -17.91 -19.26
CA SER A 211 -8.59 -18.05 -18.35
C SER A 211 -9.11 -18.70 -17.06
N PRO A 212 -8.44 -19.73 -16.53
CA PRO A 212 -8.91 -20.43 -15.35
C PRO A 212 -9.12 -19.41 -14.23
N ALA A 213 -10.30 -19.45 -13.59
CA ALA A 213 -10.65 -18.55 -12.51
C ALA A 213 -9.51 -18.49 -11.48
N PRO A 214 -9.18 -17.30 -10.94
CA PRO A 214 -8.10 -17.17 -9.97
C PRO A 214 -8.36 -18.12 -8.82
N LYS A 215 -7.40 -19.00 -8.53
CA LYS A 215 -7.51 -19.88 -7.38
C LYS A 215 -7.40 -19.01 -6.13
N CYS A 216 -8.53 -18.71 -5.49
CA CYS A 216 -8.64 -17.91 -4.26
C CYS A 216 -8.08 -18.64 -3.03
N VAL A 217 -6.84 -19.12 -3.13
CA VAL A 217 -6.12 -19.86 -2.11
C VAL A 217 -4.73 -19.28 -1.95
N VAL A 218 -4.27 -19.19 -0.70
CA VAL A 218 -2.91 -18.74 -0.43
C VAL A 218 -1.91 -19.81 -0.86
N ARG A 219 -0.92 -19.43 -1.65
CA ARG A 219 0.16 -20.31 -2.08
C ARG A 219 1.06 -20.65 -0.88
N ARG A 220 1.52 -21.89 -0.83
CA ARG A 220 2.53 -22.33 0.16
C ARG A 220 3.80 -21.49 -0.02
N ALA A 221 4.55 -21.32 1.07
CA ALA A 221 5.74 -20.46 1.15
C ALA A 221 6.92 -20.89 0.25
N SER A 222 6.73 -21.89 -0.61
CA SER A 222 7.74 -22.46 -1.50
C SER A 222 8.15 -21.53 -2.66
N ALA A 223 7.36 -20.49 -2.96
CA ALA A 223 7.69 -19.53 -4.00
C ALA A 223 8.72 -18.51 -3.49
N THR A 224 9.88 -18.42 -4.17
CA THR A 224 10.92 -17.44 -3.87
C THR A 224 10.39 -16.01 -4.08
N PRO A 225 10.37 -15.14 -3.05
CA PRO A 225 9.90 -13.77 -3.19
C PRO A 225 10.78 -12.95 -4.14
N VAL A 226 10.20 -12.40 -5.21
CA VAL A 226 10.91 -11.52 -6.14
C VAL A 226 10.63 -10.06 -5.78
N VAL A 227 11.68 -9.33 -5.42
CA VAL A 227 11.55 -7.89 -5.13
C VAL A 227 11.52 -7.10 -6.44
N ARG A 228 10.33 -6.68 -6.84
CA ARG A 228 10.14 -5.76 -7.97
C ARG A 228 10.60 -4.34 -7.59
N PRO A 229 11.18 -3.52 -8.47
CA PRO A 229 11.36 -2.08 -8.21
C PRO A 229 10.02 -1.33 -8.33
N ILE A 230 9.94 -0.12 -7.76
CA ILE A 230 8.82 0.83 -7.99
C ILE A 230 9.42 2.08 -8.62
N SER A 231 8.73 2.68 -9.58
CA SER A 231 9.19 3.94 -10.16
C SER A 231 9.35 5.03 -9.10
N ARG A 232 10.39 5.86 -9.24
CA ARG A 232 10.63 6.99 -8.32
C ARG A 232 9.48 8.01 -8.35
N ARG A 233 8.85 8.18 -9.51
CA ARG A 233 7.71 9.09 -9.71
C ARG A 233 6.52 8.66 -8.87
N VAL A 234 6.11 7.39 -8.96
CA VAL A 234 5.00 6.83 -8.14
C VAL A 234 5.32 6.93 -6.65
N THR A 235 6.53 6.51 -6.25
CA THR A 235 6.97 6.58 -4.86
C THR A 235 6.90 8.02 -4.31
N THR A 236 7.32 9.01 -5.10
CA THR A 236 7.30 10.42 -4.70
C THR A 236 5.89 10.96 -4.59
N ALA A 237 5.01 10.60 -5.54
CA ALA A 237 3.62 11.02 -5.55
C ALA A 237 2.85 10.47 -4.34
N VAL A 238 2.94 9.16 -4.08
CA VAL A 238 2.31 8.51 -2.91
C VAL A 238 2.82 9.11 -1.60
N ASN A 239 4.14 9.26 -1.46
CA ASN A 239 4.74 9.87 -0.27
C ASN A 239 4.31 11.34 -0.07
N ARG A 240 4.01 12.08 -1.14
CA ARG A 240 3.49 13.45 -1.03
C ARG A 240 2.11 13.46 -0.38
N GLN A 241 1.21 12.56 -0.78
CA GLN A 241 -0.13 12.50 -0.22
C GLN A 241 -0.11 12.05 1.24
N TRP A 242 0.66 10.99 1.55
CA TRP A 242 0.83 10.58 2.93
C TRP A 242 1.40 11.67 3.84
N ARG A 243 2.40 12.45 3.39
CA ARG A 243 2.88 13.58 4.19
C ARG A 243 1.80 14.62 4.50
N ARG A 244 0.83 14.82 3.60
CA ARG A 244 -0.31 15.72 3.86
C ARG A 244 -1.23 15.11 4.92
N ILE A 245 -1.60 13.84 4.75
CA ILE A 245 -2.40 13.07 5.70
C ILE A 245 -1.75 13.07 7.09
N GLU A 246 -0.48 12.69 7.19
CA GLU A 246 0.26 12.67 8.47
C GLU A 246 0.32 14.02 9.16
N ARG A 247 0.55 15.11 8.42
CA ARG A 247 0.55 16.46 9.00
C ARG A 247 -0.81 16.81 9.55
N TRP A 248 -1.87 16.50 8.81
CA TRP A 248 -3.23 16.74 9.26
C TRP A 248 -3.57 15.88 10.48
N LEU A 249 -3.27 14.59 10.46
CA LEU A 249 -3.53 13.67 11.57
C LEU A 249 -2.76 14.09 12.83
N LYS A 250 -1.49 14.52 12.72
CA LYS A 250 -0.73 15.03 13.87
C LYS A 250 -1.42 16.21 14.56
N ALA A 251 -2.02 17.11 13.77
CA ALA A 251 -2.64 18.31 14.28
C ALA A 251 -4.05 18.06 14.82
N HIS A 252 -4.84 17.19 14.16
CA HIS A 252 -6.26 17.06 14.44
C HIS A 252 -6.64 15.69 15.04
N ALA A 253 -6.02 14.60 14.59
CA ALA A 253 -6.33 13.23 15.03
C ALA A 253 -5.07 12.48 15.54
N PRO A 254 -4.45 12.94 16.64
CA PRO A 254 -3.15 12.43 17.08
C PRO A 254 -3.17 10.96 17.50
N ARG A 255 -4.31 10.43 17.96
CA ARG A 255 -4.43 8.99 18.27
C ARG A 255 -4.42 8.17 16.99
N THR A 256 -5.09 8.64 15.95
CA THR A 256 -5.00 8.01 14.62
C THR A 256 -3.61 8.13 14.03
N TYR A 257 -2.94 9.27 14.17
CA TYR A 257 -1.54 9.39 13.76
C TYR A 257 -0.64 8.34 14.45
N ALA A 258 -0.78 8.16 15.76
CA ALA A 258 0.00 7.21 16.54
C ALA A 258 -0.29 5.73 16.19
N SER A 259 -1.44 5.46 15.55
CA SER A 259 -1.83 4.11 15.12
C SER A 259 -1.10 3.65 13.85
N LEU A 260 -0.56 4.58 13.05
CA LEU A 260 0.11 4.26 11.78
C LEU A 260 1.34 3.39 12.03
N ASN A 261 1.40 2.23 11.37
CA ASN A 261 2.57 1.37 11.46
C ASN A 261 3.75 1.96 10.70
N GLY A 262 4.96 1.54 11.07
CA GLY A 262 6.15 1.83 10.29
C GLY A 262 6.12 1.18 8.89
N PRO A 263 7.13 1.48 8.05
CA PRO A 263 7.28 0.89 6.73
C PRO A 263 7.27 -0.64 6.71
N ALA A 264 6.60 -1.24 5.72
CA ALA A 264 6.84 -2.63 5.38
C ALA A 264 8.24 -2.79 4.77
N THR A 265 8.89 -3.94 5.02
CA THR A 265 10.12 -4.25 4.28
C THR A 265 9.78 -4.67 2.86
N ARG A 266 10.66 -4.38 1.90
CA ARG A 266 10.49 -4.81 0.49
C ARG A 266 10.31 -6.32 0.37
N ARG A 267 11.01 -7.09 1.21
CA ARG A 267 10.90 -8.55 1.26
C ARG A 267 9.53 -8.99 1.76
N LEU A 268 8.99 -8.34 2.79
CA LEU A 268 7.65 -8.65 3.29
C LEU A 268 6.59 -8.46 2.20
N VAL A 269 6.67 -7.35 1.46
CA VAL A 269 5.73 -7.07 0.36
C VAL A 269 5.90 -8.07 -0.79
N ALA A 270 7.14 -8.39 -1.17
CA ALA A 270 7.41 -9.43 -2.17
C ALA A 270 6.90 -10.82 -1.73
N SER A 271 7.00 -11.14 -0.44
CA SER A 271 6.43 -12.38 0.12
C SER A 271 4.91 -12.38 0.07
N ALA A 272 4.26 -11.22 0.25
CA ALA A 272 2.81 -11.10 0.10
C ALA A 272 2.38 -11.34 -1.36
N GLU A 273 3.03 -10.69 -2.33
CA GLU A 273 2.83 -10.92 -3.76
C GLU A 273 2.99 -12.41 -4.12
N ALA A 274 4.07 -13.06 -3.63
CA ALA A 274 4.33 -14.48 -3.88
C ALA A 274 3.27 -15.41 -3.26
N ARG A 275 2.77 -15.09 -2.06
CA ARG A 275 1.75 -15.87 -1.37
C ARG A 275 0.36 -15.73 -2.00
N MET A 276 -0.01 -14.53 -2.44
CA MET A 276 -1.28 -14.33 -3.14
C MET A 276 -1.21 -14.79 -4.61
N GLY A 277 0.00 -14.88 -5.18
CA GLY A 277 0.20 -15.23 -6.59
C GLY A 277 -0.20 -14.10 -7.55
N THR A 278 -0.42 -12.89 -7.03
CA THR A 278 -0.82 -11.71 -7.81
C THR A 278 0.09 -10.52 -7.47
N PRO A 279 0.51 -9.71 -8.46
CA PRO A 279 1.30 -8.52 -8.21
C PRO A 279 0.47 -7.43 -7.53
N ILE A 280 1.06 -6.76 -6.53
CA ILE A 280 0.43 -5.61 -5.86
C ILE A 280 0.68 -4.35 -6.73
N PRO A 281 -0.36 -3.58 -7.11
CA PRO A 281 -0.19 -2.34 -7.86
C PRO A 281 0.82 -1.38 -7.23
N ASP A 282 1.60 -0.67 -8.04
CA ASP A 282 2.76 0.12 -7.61
C ASP A 282 2.41 1.21 -6.57
N SER A 283 1.24 1.81 -6.67
CA SER A 283 0.74 2.82 -5.74
C SER A 283 0.48 2.26 -4.35
N LEU A 284 -0.25 1.13 -4.26
CA LEU A 284 -0.48 0.40 -2.99
C LEU A 284 0.85 -0.12 -2.43
N ARG A 285 1.73 -0.64 -3.29
CA ARG A 285 3.05 -1.11 -2.92
C ARG A 285 3.91 0.00 -2.30
N ALA A 286 3.93 1.18 -2.91
CA ALA A 286 4.61 2.35 -2.36
C ALA A 286 4.01 2.81 -1.04
N SER A 287 2.69 2.66 -0.87
CA SER A 287 1.97 2.96 0.37
C SER A 287 2.40 2.02 1.50
N LEU A 288 2.44 0.71 1.25
CA LEU A 288 2.90 -0.30 2.22
C LEU A 288 4.36 -0.06 2.66
N LEU A 289 5.22 0.35 1.72
CA LEU A 289 6.61 0.73 2.01
C LEU A 289 6.75 2.05 2.80
N ARG A 290 5.64 2.75 3.06
CA ARG A 290 5.59 3.91 3.96
C ARG A 290 4.91 3.56 5.27
N HIS A 291 3.73 2.94 5.20
CA HIS A 291 2.95 2.49 6.34
C HIS A 291 2.44 1.07 6.08
N ASN A 292 2.86 0.13 6.92
CA ASN A 292 2.39 -1.26 6.87
C ASN A 292 1.04 -1.41 7.59
N GLY A 293 0.03 -0.68 7.12
CA GLY A 293 -1.29 -0.57 7.75
C GLY A 293 -1.29 0.32 9.00
N ALA A 294 -2.36 0.20 9.77
CA ALA A 294 -2.51 0.81 11.09
C ALA A 294 -2.76 -0.28 12.15
N ARG A 295 -2.90 0.11 13.42
CA ARG A 295 -3.19 -0.83 14.51
C ARG A 295 -4.03 -0.20 15.62
N GLY A 296 -4.84 -1.04 16.26
CA GLY A 296 -5.63 -0.67 17.43
C GLY A 296 -6.89 0.10 17.06
N THR A 297 -7.73 0.36 18.06
CA THR A 297 -9.09 0.91 17.86
C THR A 297 -9.11 2.31 17.23
N ALA A 298 -8.01 3.05 17.28
CA ALA A 298 -7.82 4.34 16.63
C ALA A 298 -7.15 4.24 15.25
N GLY A 299 -7.10 3.04 14.64
CA GLY A 299 -6.51 2.79 13.33
C GLY A 299 -6.94 3.80 12.27
N PHE A 300 -6.04 4.14 11.34
CA PHE A 300 -6.41 4.96 10.19
C PHE A 300 -7.41 4.22 9.31
N ARG A 301 -8.51 4.90 8.97
CA ARG A 301 -9.58 4.37 8.12
C ARG A 301 -9.76 5.22 6.88
N PHE A 302 -9.90 4.58 5.73
CA PHE A 302 -10.52 5.23 4.58
C PHE A 302 -12.02 5.38 4.82
N SER A 303 -12.60 6.39 4.18
CA SER A 303 -14.04 6.59 4.15
C SER A 303 -14.74 5.33 3.59
N PRO A 304 -15.89 4.92 4.16
CA PRO A 304 -16.46 5.40 5.43
C PRO A 304 -15.82 4.79 6.69
N TYR A 305 -15.43 3.52 6.67
CA TYR A 305 -15.00 2.80 7.88
C TYR A 305 -13.87 1.79 7.63
N TYR A 306 -13.23 1.81 6.47
CA TYR A 306 -12.26 0.79 6.07
C TYR A 306 -10.88 0.97 6.71
N GLU A 307 -10.56 0.13 7.70
CA GLU A 307 -9.26 0.15 8.38
C GLU A 307 -8.14 -0.38 7.47
N ILE A 308 -7.07 0.39 7.31
CA ILE A 308 -5.97 0.02 6.41
C ILE A 308 -5.16 -1.18 6.94
N MET A 309 -4.94 -2.16 6.07
CA MET A 309 -4.22 -3.37 6.40
C MET A 309 -2.75 -3.30 6.00
N GLY A 310 -1.91 -3.97 6.79
CA GLY A 310 -0.52 -4.25 6.41
C GLY A 310 -0.42 -5.44 5.47
N ALA A 311 0.78 -5.69 4.93
CA ALA A 311 1.05 -6.77 3.97
C ALA A 311 0.66 -8.18 4.46
N ARG A 312 0.63 -8.41 5.79
CA ARG A 312 0.13 -9.67 6.35
C ARG A 312 -1.40 -9.78 6.28
N GLY A 313 -2.10 -8.67 6.54
CA GLY A 313 -3.55 -8.55 6.44
C GLY A 313 -4.04 -8.79 5.02
N LEU A 314 -3.37 -8.18 4.03
CA LEU A 314 -3.60 -8.45 2.60
C LEU A 314 -3.65 -9.95 2.31
N VAL A 315 -2.65 -10.71 2.80
CA VAL A 315 -2.55 -12.15 2.51
C VAL A 315 -3.56 -12.97 3.30
N SER A 316 -3.86 -12.62 4.55
CA SER A 316 -4.84 -13.36 5.35
C SER A 316 -6.26 -13.19 4.81
N SER A 317 -6.60 -11.99 4.33
CA SER A 317 -7.93 -11.66 3.82
C SER A 317 -8.11 -11.98 2.34
N TRP A 318 -7.01 -12.14 1.58
CA TRP A 318 -7.06 -12.42 0.14
C TRP A 318 -7.99 -13.57 -0.27
N PRO A 319 -8.00 -14.74 0.38
CA PRO A 319 -8.90 -15.83 -0.03
C PRO A 319 -10.38 -15.46 0.01
N GLU A 320 -10.76 -14.63 0.98
CA GLU A 320 -12.13 -14.21 1.18
C GLU A 320 -12.51 -13.12 0.18
N ALA A 321 -11.75 -12.03 0.12
CA ALA A 321 -11.97 -10.95 -0.84
C ALA A 321 -11.94 -11.45 -2.30
N CYS A 322 -11.06 -12.41 -2.61
CA CYS A 322 -11.02 -13.04 -3.93
C CYS A 322 -12.30 -13.81 -4.27
N ARG A 323 -12.97 -14.42 -3.27
CA ARG A 323 -14.26 -15.11 -3.46
C ARG A 323 -15.43 -14.14 -3.62
N MET A 324 -15.35 -12.96 -3.00
CA MET A 324 -16.30 -11.84 -3.15
C MET A 324 -16.14 -11.09 -4.49
N GLY A 325 -15.74 -11.75 -5.56
CA GLY A 325 -15.63 -11.08 -6.86
C GLY A 325 -14.35 -10.30 -7.13
N GLY A 326 -13.42 -10.21 -6.17
CA GLY A 326 -12.00 -10.11 -6.50
C GLY A 326 -11.21 -8.96 -5.89
N GLY A 327 -10.00 -8.79 -6.44
CA GLY A 327 -9.07 -7.72 -6.08
C GLY A 327 -8.27 -7.97 -4.80
N ILE A 328 -7.16 -7.24 -4.65
CA ILE A 328 -6.24 -7.35 -3.52
C ILE A 328 -6.78 -6.51 -2.38
N PRO A 329 -7.20 -7.12 -1.25
CA PRO A 329 -7.82 -6.36 -0.17
C PRO A 329 -6.77 -5.56 0.58
N PHE A 330 -6.95 -4.26 0.71
CA PHE A 330 -6.00 -3.38 1.39
C PHE A 330 -6.60 -2.64 2.58
N ALA A 331 -7.92 -2.69 2.76
CA ALA A 331 -8.59 -2.22 3.95
C ALA A 331 -9.83 -3.07 4.23
N TYR A 332 -10.26 -3.13 5.50
CA TYR A 332 -11.36 -3.98 5.96
C TYR A 332 -12.37 -3.15 6.74
N GLY A 333 -13.66 -3.31 6.42
CA GLY A 333 -14.76 -2.72 7.17
C GLY A 333 -15.30 -3.74 8.17
N SER A 334 -14.93 -3.61 9.44
CA SER A 334 -15.36 -4.56 10.47
C SER A 334 -16.87 -4.62 10.67
N ASP A 335 -17.56 -3.52 10.37
CA ASP A 335 -18.98 -3.36 10.68
C ASP A 335 -19.86 -4.01 9.61
N ALA A 336 -19.41 -3.99 8.35
CA ALA A 336 -20.12 -4.59 7.21
C ALA A 336 -19.51 -5.92 6.75
N GLY A 337 -18.29 -6.25 7.19
CA GLY A 337 -17.58 -7.45 6.76
C GLY A 337 -17.05 -7.38 5.33
N ASP A 338 -16.91 -6.17 4.79
CA ASP A 338 -16.51 -5.88 3.42
C ASP A 338 -15.06 -5.40 3.32
N TYR A 339 -14.55 -5.28 2.09
CA TYR A 339 -13.17 -4.93 1.82
C TYR A 339 -13.07 -3.81 0.79
N LEU A 340 -12.15 -2.85 1.00
CA LEU A 340 -11.60 -2.13 -0.13
C LEU A 340 -10.53 -2.99 -0.80
N VAL A 341 -10.73 -3.21 -2.08
CA VAL A 341 -9.88 -4.06 -2.91
C VAL A 341 -9.28 -3.26 -4.06
N THR A 342 -8.14 -3.73 -4.58
CA THR A 342 -7.55 -3.16 -5.79
C THR A 342 -7.37 -4.20 -6.88
N ASN A 343 -7.73 -3.84 -8.11
CA ASN A 343 -7.52 -4.69 -9.27
C ASN A 343 -6.02 -4.80 -9.55
N SER A 344 -5.48 -6.02 -9.58
CA SER A 344 -4.05 -6.22 -9.83
C SER A 344 -3.60 -5.81 -11.25
N ALA A 345 -4.51 -5.80 -12.22
CA ALA A 345 -4.22 -5.49 -13.62
C ALA A 345 -4.41 -3.99 -13.91
N THR A 346 -5.56 -3.41 -13.53
CA THR A 346 -5.86 -1.99 -13.81
C THR A 346 -5.33 -1.06 -12.74
N GLY A 347 -5.15 -1.56 -11.51
CA GLY A 347 -4.86 -0.76 -10.33
C GLY A 347 -6.07 -0.05 -9.73
N GLY A 348 -7.24 -0.17 -10.37
CA GLY A 348 -8.51 0.41 -9.90
C GLY A 348 -8.91 -0.12 -8.53
N VAL A 349 -9.78 0.62 -7.85
CA VAL A 349 -10.15 0.39 -6.44
C VAL A 349 -11.65 0.55 -6.29
N GLY A 350 -12.26 -0.36 -5.52
CA GLY A 350 -13.65 -0.30 -5.09
C GLY A 350 -13.90 -1.22 -3.89
N SER A 351 -15.17 -1.34 -3.51
CA SER A 351 -15.62 -2.26 -2.44
C SER A 351 -15.93 -3.66 -2.96
N ALA A 352 -15.50 -4.68 -2.23
CA ALA A 352 -15.91 -6.07 -2.43
C ALA A 352 -16.68 -6.57 -1.20
N ASP A 353 -17.88 -7.08 -1.44
CA ASP A 353 -18.79 -7.64 -0.45
C ASP A 353 -19.45 -8.93 -0.97
N TRP A 354 -20.26 -9.58 -0.14
CA TRP A 354 -20.94 -10.82 -0.51
C TRP A 354 -22.18 -10.62 -1.38
N GLU A 355 -22.70 -9.39 -1.47
CA GLU A 355 -23.88 -9.06 -2.27
C GLU A 355 -23.49 -8.88 -3.75
N THR A 356 -22.28 -8.40 -3.99
CA THR A 356 -21.75 -8.10 -5.32
C THR A 356 -20.56 -9.01 -5.66
N PRO A 357 -20.73 -10.03 -6.53
CA PRO A 357 -19.66 -10.95 -6.90
C PRO A 357 -18.65 -10.35 -7.90
N TYR A 358 -18.54 -9.02 -7.96
CA TYR A 358 -17.55 -8.22 -8.67
C TYR A 358 -17.57 -6.80 -8.10
N PHE A 359 -16.41 -6.15 -7.98
CA PHE A 359 -16.32 -4.74 -7.55
C PHE A 359 -16.14 -3.79 -8.73
N GLU A 360 -16.80 -2.64 -8.69
CA GLU A 360 -16.59 -1.57 -9.66
C GLU A 360 -15.39 -0.69 -9.27
N ASP A 361 -14.65 -0.19 -10.27
CA ASP A 361 -13.54 0.73 -10.05
C ASP A 361 -14.08 2.14 -9.67
N GLU A 362 -14.50 2.32 -8.41
CA GLU A 362 -14.88 3.62 -7.83
C GLU A 362 -13.77 4.67 -7.95
N TRP A 363 -12.52 4.21 -7.85
CA TRP A 363 -11.33 5.02 -8.02
C TRP A 363 -10.42 4.41 -9.08
N PRO A 364 -9.80 5.23 -9.95
CA PRO A 364 -8.92 4.71 -11.00
C PRO A 364 -7.60 4.15 -10.45
N SER A 365 -7.24 4.45 -9.19
CA SER A 365 -6.15 3.77 -8.50
C SER A 365 -6.16 4.01 -6.99
N TYR A 366 -5.40 3.20 -6.24
CA TYR A 366 -5.08 3.49 -4.83
C TYR A 366 -4.47 4.88 -4.63
N TYR A 367 -3.68 5.39 -5.59
CA TYR A 367 -3.14 6.75 -5.52
C TYR A 367 -4.25 7.81 -5.62
N ALA A 368 -5.26 7.58 -6.47
CA ALA A 368 -6.39 8.48 -6.62
C ALA A 368 -7.22 8.54 -5.33
N LEU A 369 -7.54 7.38 -4.74
CA LEU A 369 -8.18 7.31 -3.43
C LEU A 369 -7.36 8.05 -2.37
N LEU A 370 -6.05 7.75 -2.25
CA LEU A 370 -5.17 8.38 -1.26
C LEU A 370 -5.07 9.92 -1.46
N LYS A 371 -5.05 10.38 -2.72
CA LYS A 371 -5.05 11.81 -3.04
C LYS A 371 -6.37 12.45 -2.61
N ALA A 372 -7.51 11.86 -2.95
CA ALA A 372 -8.81 12.35 -2.56
C ALA A 372 -8.97 12.40 -1.04
N THR A 373 -8.49 11.38 -0.32
CA THR A 373 -8.42 11.42 1.14
C THR A 373 -7.57 12.58 1.65
N ALA A 374 -6.40 12.82 1.06
CA ALA A 374 -5.53 13.93 1.45
C ALA A 374 -6.14 15.32 1.15
N ASP A 375 -6.93 15.44 0.08
CA ASP A 375 -7.66 16.65 -0.29
C ASP A 375 -8.85 16.86 0.68
N GLY A 376 -9.69 15.84 0.87
CA GLY A 376 -10.84 15.89 1.78
C GLY A 376 -10.43 16.21 3.23
N LEU A 377 -9.35 15.63 3.75
CA LEU A 377 -8.84 16.00 5.08
C LEU A 377 -8.38 17.46 5.13
N ALA A 378 -7.70 17.95 4.09
CA ALA A 378 -7.16 19.32 4.09
C ALA A 378 -8.27 20.39 3.96
N GLU A 379 -9.31 20.09 3.20
CA GLU A 379 -10.35 21.04 2.82
C GLU A 379 -11.65 20.85 3.63
N GLY A 380 -11.77 19.74 4.37
CA GLY A 380 -13.03 19.32 4.99
C GLY A 380 -14.08 18.84 3.98
N GLY A 381 -13.67 18.56 2.74
CA GLY A 381 -14.54 18.11 1.66
C GLY A 381 -14.85 16.60 1.70
N PRO A 382 -15.89 16.15 0.98
CA PRO A 382 -16.30 14.76 0.98
C PRO A 382 -15.31 13.85 0.24
N VAL A 383 -15.18 12.61 0.69
CA VAL A 383 -14.43 11.52 0.06
C VAL A 383 -15.36 10.33 -0.09
N GLY A 384 -15.77 10.02 -1.32
CA GLY A 384 -16.79 8.99 -1.57
C GLY A 384 -18.15 9.34 -0.92
N GLY A 385 -18.48 10.62 -0.80
CA GLY A 385 -19.71 11.10 -0.15
C GLY A 385 -19.59 11.39 1.35
N TRP A 386 -18.48 11.01 2.01
CA TRP A 386 -18.33 11.15 3.46
C TRP A 386 -17.39 12.27 3.86
N ILE A 387 -17.72 12.97 4.95
CA ILE A 387 -16.96 14.12 5.44
C ILE A 387 -16.07 13.67 6.60
N PRO A 388 -14.78 14.07 6.64
CA PRO A 388 -13.91 13.72 7.74
C PRO A 388 -14.31 14.46 9.02
N VAL A 389 -14.36 13.73 10.13
CA VAL A 389 -14.60 14.28 11.47
C VAL A 389 -13.58 13.74 12.45
N VAL A 390 -13.38 14.47 13.55
CA VAL A 390 -12.48 14.05 14.63
C VAL A 390 -13.28 13.90 15.91
N ARG A 391 -13.18 12.72 16.54
CA ARG A 391 -13.79 12.42 17.84
C ARG A 391 -12.72 11.92 18.79
N GLY A 392 -12.49 12.62 19.90
CA GLY A 392 -11.51 12.20 20.91
C GLY A 392 -10.08 12.00 20.37
N GLY A 393 -9.67 12.77 19.35
CA GLY A 393 -8.38 12.66 18.69
C GLY A 393 -8.25 11.48 17.70
N VAL A 394 -9.37 10.88 17.31
CA VAL A 394 -9.47 9.80 16.32
C VAL A 394 -10.18 10.35 15.07
N LEU A 395 -9.65 10.05 13.88
CA LEU A 395 -10.30 10.32 12.59
C LEU A 395 -11.46 9.34 12.43
N ASP A 396 -12.59 9.89 12.01
CA ASP A 396 -13.84 9.20 11.73
C ASP A 396 -14.53 9.86 10.52
N TRP A 397 -15.58 9.27 9.98
CA TRP A 397 -16.28 9.75 8.79
C TRP A 397 -17.79 9.83 9.05
N LYS A 398 -18.46 10.85 8.48
CA LYS A 398 -19.91 11.07 8.64
C LYS A 398 -20.60 11.44 7.34
#